data_AF-A0A1C4L9L2-F1
#
_entry.id   AF-A0A1C4L9L2-F1
#
_cell.length_a   1.000
_cell.length_b   1.000
_cell.length_c   1.000
_cell.angle_alpha   90.00
_cell.angle_beta   90.00
_cell.angle_gamma   90.00
#
_symmetry.space_group_name_H-M   'P 1'
#
loop_
_entity.id
_entity.type
_entity.pdbx_description
1 polymer ?
#
loop_
_entity_poly.entity_id
_entity_poly.type
_entity_poly.pdbx_seq_one_letter_code
_entity_poly.pdbx_strand_id
1 'polypeptide(L)'
;MRKPLLAALATLAIAGTGVAPAVAAPQAAAVTVDFAGIVSLSNCSGSVVRFPGSTDTAPALVMTNGHCLETGFPSPGQVITGQSSSRTFGLLNSAGTTVATLRANQVLYSTMTDTDVTIYRTTTTYAAIKSAYGISPLTLSASHPTAGTAIKVVSGYWKTIYSCNIDGFVYRLKEGSWTWKDSVRYTSACNTIGGTSGSPVIDTSTGQVVAVNNTGNEDGASCTVNNPCEVDANGTVTVRKGINYAEETYNIPACFTSANVLNLSAAACTLPKP
;
A
#
# COMPACT_ATOMS: atom_id res chain seq x y z
N MET A 1 6.46 87.07 -27.92
CA MET A 1 5.70 85.83 -28.17
C MET A 1 6.02 84.80 -27.10
N ARG A 2 5.25 84.68 -26.01
CA ARG A 2 5.30 83.51 -25.10
C ARG A 2 3.90 83.27 -24.50
N LYS A 3 3.36 82.09 -24.83
CA LYS A 3 2.02 81.57 -24.47
C LYS A 3 1.94 81.16 -22.99
N PRO A 4 0.75 81.13 -22.38
CA PRO A 4 0.54 80.56 -21.06
C PRO A 4 0.33 79.04 -21.16
N LEU A 5 0.77 78.27 -20.16
CA LEU A 5 0.45 76.85 -20.03
C LEU A 5 -0.08 76.59 -18.62
N LEU A 6 -1.33 76.12 -18.59
CA LEU A 6 -2.11 75.74 -17.44
C LEU A 6 -1.49 74.52 -16.73
N ALA A 7 -1.46 74.55 -15.40
CA ALA A 7 -1.16 73.37 -14.58
C ALA A 7 -2.46 72.57 -14.35
N ALA A 8 -2.49 71.34 -14.84
CA ALA A 8 -3.55 70.37 -14.55
C ALA A 8 -3.13 69.52 -13.33
N LEU A 9 -3.94 69.55 -12.27
CA LEU A 9 -3.84 68.58 -11.17
C LEU A 9 -4.38 67.23 -11.63
N ALA A 10 -3.54 66.19 -11.61
CA ALA A 10 -3.96 64.81 -11.77
C ALA A 10 -4.08 64.15 -10.37
N THR A 11 -5.30 63.87 -9.95
CA THR A 11 -5.59 63.05 -8.76
C THR A 11 -5.35 61.58 -9.06
N LEU A 12 -4.40 60.96 -8.35
CA LEU A 12 -4.09 59.53 -8.44
C LEU A 12 -5.04 58.74 -7.52
N ALA A 13 -5.96 57.97 -8.11
CA ALA A 13 -6.82 57.04 -7.37
C ALA A 13 -6.08 55.70 -7.20
N ILE A 14 -5.69 55.38 -5.96
CA ILE A 14 -5.09 54.09 -5.61
C ILE A 14 -6.23 53.10 -5.36
N ALA A 15 -6.45 52.20 -6.32
CA ALA A 15 -7.35 51.06 -6.14
C ALA A 15 -6.68 50.05 -5.20
N GLY A 16 -7.19 49.95 -3.96
CA GLY A 16 -6.74 48.94 -3.01
C GLY A 16 -7.19 47.54 -3.44
N THR A 17 -6.26 46.66 -3.79
CA THR A 17 -6.52 45.23 -3.96
C THR A 17 -6.68 44.60 -2.58
N GLY A 18 -7.92 44.43 -2.15
CA GLY A 18 -8.25 43.65 -0.95
C GLY A 18 -7.82 42.20 -1.14
N VAL A 19 -6.79 41.77 -0.42
CA VAL A 19 -6.39 40.36 -0.36
C VAL A 19 -7.39 39.66 0.56
N ALA A 20 -8.39 39.00 0.00
CA ALA A 20 -9.29 38.15 0.77
C ALA A 20 -8.47 37.01 1.40
N PRO A 21 -8.59 36.73 2.71
CA PRO A 21 -7.94 35.59 3.32
C PRO A 21 -8.47 34.32 2.65
N ALA A 22 -7.57 33.50 2.10
CA ALA A 22 -7.93 32.16 1.65
C ALA A 22 -8.32 31.33 2.89
N VAL A 23 -9.62 31.18 3.12
CA VAL A 23 -10.14 30.31 4.16
C VAL A 23 -9.87 28.88 3.71
N ALA A 24 -8.93 28.20 4.37
CA ALA A 24 -8.65 26.79 4.09
C ALA A 24 -9.94 25.99 4.30
N ALA A 25 -10.32 25.20 3.29
CA ALA A 25 -11.48 24.32 3.39
C ALA A 25 -11.27 23.33 4.56
N PRO A 26 -12.32 22.95 5.29
CA PRO A 26 -12.22 21.96 6.35
C PRO A 26 -11.68 20.66 5.76
N GLN A 27 -10.52 20.21 6.25
CA GLN A 27 -9.98 18.92 5.87
C GLN A 27 -10.90 17.84 6.46
N ALA A 28 -11.38 16.92 5.62
CA ALA A 28 -12.22 15.81 6.08
C ALA A 28 -11.51 15.07 7.20
N ALA A 29 -12.26 14.69 8.24
CA ALA A 29 -11.68 13.95 9.37
C ALA A 29 -11.08 12.62 8.87
N ALA A 30 -9.88 12.31 9.35
CA ALA A 30 -9.23 11.04 9.05
C ALA A 30 -10.09 9.86 9.52
N VAL A 31 -10.11 8.78 8.73
CA VAL A 31 -10.78 7.55 9.10
C VAL A 31 -10.10 6.89 10.30
N THR A 32 -10.90 6.30 11.18
CA THR A 32 -10.38 5.43 12.23
C THR A 32 -9.87 4.13 11.60
N VAL A 33 -8.59 3.82 11.84
CA VAL A 33 -7.97 2.56 11.42
C VAL A 33 -7.80 1.66 12.63
N ASP A 34 -8.27 0.43 12.53
CA ASP A 34 -8.17 -0.61 13.55
C ASP A 34 -7.68 -1.94 12.95
N PHE A 35 -7.79 -3.05 13.69
CA PHE A 35 -7.34 -4.37 13.24
C PHE A 35 -8.40 -5.20 12.50
N ALA A 36 -9.61 -4.68 12.27
CA ALA A 36 -10.66 -5.46 11.63
C ALA A 36 -10.28 -5.84 10.19
N GLY A 37 -10.35 -7.13 9.87
CA GLY A 37 -9.99 -7.64 8.54
C GLY A 37 -8.49 -7.85 8.35
N ILE A 38 -7.66 -7.55 9.34
CA ILE A 38 -6.25 -7.90 9.36
C ILE A 38 -6.11 -9.39 9.65
N VAL A 39 -5.07 -10.01 9.10
CA VAL A 39 -4.72 -11.39 9.43
C VAL A 39 -3.31 -11.50 10.01
N SER A 40 -3.17 -12.38 11.00
CA SER A 40 -1.87 -12.81 11.51
C SER A 40 -1.41 -14.09 10.83
N LEU A 41 -0.16 -14.12 10.41
CA LEU A 41 0.56 -15.31 9.94
C LEU A 41 1.63 -15.69 10.97
N SER A 42 2.26 -16.85 10.83
CA SER A 42 3.59 -17.02 11.45
C SER A 42 4.53 -16.01 10.78
N ASN A 43 5.32 -15.27 11.55
CA ASN A 43 6.37 -14.34 11.14
C ASN A 43 6.07 -13.32 10.01
N CYS A 44 4.80 -13.12 9.65
CA CYS A 44 4.31 -12.13 8.71
C CYS A 44 2.92 -11.64 9.13
N SER A 45 2.46 -10.58 8.48
CA SER A 45 1.14 -9.99 8.59
C SER A 45 0.43 -10.05 7.23
N GLY A 46 -0.87 -9.76 7.23
CA GLY A 46 -1.67 -9.74 6.01
C GLY A 46 -3.00 -9.05 6.24
N SER A 47 -3.85 -9.04 5.21
CA SER A 47 -5.23 -8.58 5.34
C SER A 47 -6.18 -9.31 4.41
N VAL A 48 -7.44 -9.42 4.84
CA VAL A 48 -8.56 -9.76 3.96
C VAL A 48 -8.85 -8.53 3.11
N VAL A 49 -8.61 -8.65 1.80
CA VAL A 49 -8.75 -7.53 0.86
C VAL A 49 -9.82 -7.80 -0.17
N ARG A 50 -10.35 -6.73 -0.76
CA ARG A 50 -11.22 -6.74 -1.94
C ARG A 50 -10.78 -5.69 -2.95
N PHE A 51 -11.19 -5.86 -4.19
CA PHE A 51 -11.07 -4.82 -5.21
C PHE A 51 -12.34 -3.95 -5.22
N PRO A 52 -12.30 -2.72 -5.78
CA PRO A 52 -13.47 -1.84 -5.81
C PRO A 52 -14.73 -2.50 -6.39
N GLY A 53 -14.57 -3.32 -7.43
CA GLY A 53 -15.66 -4.05 -8.09
C GLY A 53 -15.99 -5.44 -7.53
N SER A 54 -15.34 -5.92 -6.48
CA SER A 54 -15.58 -7.28 -5.95
C SER A 54 -17.02 -7.45 -5.45
N THR A 55 -17.65 -8.59 -5.71
CA THR A 55 -18.97 -8.90 -5.12
C THR A 55 -18.83 -9.55 -3.75
N ASP A 56 -19.78 -9.34 -2.85
CA ASP A 56 -19.72 -9.94 -1.50
C ASP A 56 -19.88 -11.48 -1.53
N THR A 57 -20.44 -12.02 -2.60
CA THR A 57 -20.56 -13.47 -2.87
C THR A 57 -19.27 -14.09 -3.42
N ALA A 58 -18.30 -13.28 -3.85
CA ALA A 58 -17.02 -13.78 -4.30
C ALA A 58 -16.24 -14.41 -3.12
N PRO A 59 -15.39 -15.43 -3.38
CA PRO A 59 -14.43 -15.92 -2.40
C PRO A 59 -13.56 -14.77 -1.90
N ALA A 60 -13.36 -14.68 -0.58
CA ALA A 60 -12.55 -13.63 0.01
C ALA A 60 -11.07 -13.85 -0.32
N LEU A 61 -10.35 -12.76 -0.50
CA LEU A 61 -8.92 -12.76 -0.79
C LEU A 61 -8.12 -12.38 0.45
N VAL A 62 -6.96 -12.98 0.63
CA VAL A 62 -5.95 -12.55 1.61
C VAL A 62 -4.70 -12.09 0.88
N MET A 63 -4.21 -10.90 1.22
CA MET A 63 -2.96 -10.34 0.70
C MET A 63 -1.87 -10.32 1.77
N THR A 64 -0.65 -10.64 1.36
CA THR A 64 0.61 -10.51 2.12
C THR A 64 1.75 -10.31 1.12
N ASN A 65 3.02 -10.28 1.55
CA ASN A 65 4.14 -10.21 0.61
C ASN A 65 4.40 -11.56 -0.09
N GLY A 66 5.00 -11.48 -1.28
CA GLY A 66 5.58 -12.60 -2.03
C GLY A 66 6.63 -13.34 -1.21
N HIS A 67 7.50 -12.63 -0.49
CA HIS A 67 8.46 -13.27 0.41
C HIS A 67 7.81 -13.96 1.61
N CYS A 68 6.54 -13.66 1.92
CA CYS A 68 5.80 -14.37 2.97
C CYS A 68 5.17 -15.69 2.48
N LEU A 69 5.29 -16.06 1.19
CA LEU A 69 4.72 -17.27 0.59
C LEU A 69 5.17 -18.56 1.32
N GLU A 70 4.24 -19.50 1.55
CA GLU A 70 4.47 -20.68 2.39
C GLU A 70 5.42 -21.71 1.77
N THR A 71 5.65 -21.60 0.47
CA THR A 71 6.58 -22.45 -0.29
C THR A 71 7.97 -21.82 -0.46
N GLY A 72 8.23 -20.70 0.23
CA GLY A 72 9.49 -19.96 0.14
C GLY A 72 9.45 -18.80 -0.86
N PHE A 73 10.56 -18.07 -0.94
CA PHE A 73 10.68 -16.85 -1.73
C PHE A 73 10.59 -17.15 -3.24
N PRO A 74 9.67 -16.51 -3.98
CA PRO A 74 9.71 -16.51 -5.43
C PRO A 74 11.07 -16.01 -5.94
N SER A 75 11.68 -16.75 -6.86
CA SER A 75 12.93 -16.32 -7.51
C SER A 75 12.73 -15.02 -8.31
N PRO A 76 13.79 -14.23 -8.55
CA PRO A 76 13.72 -13.11 -9.48
C PRO A 76 13.18 -13.55 -10.85
N GLY A 77 12.20 -12.82 -11.39
CA GLY A 77 11.49 -13.17 -12.62
C GLY A 77 10.35 -14.19 -12.45
N GLN A 78 10.19 -14.81 -11.28
CA GLN A 78 9.19 -15.84 -11.06
C GLN A 78 7.81 -15.26 -10.74
N VAL A 79 6.79 -15.74 -11.44
CA VAL A 79 5.39 -15.48 -11.15
C VAL A 79 4.67 -16.81 -10.95
N ILE A 80 4.04 -16.98 -9.79
CA ILE A 80 3.29 -18.19 -9.44
C ILE A 80 1.80 -17.88 -9.55
N THR A 81 1.07 -18.70 -10.29
CA THR A 81 -0.39 -18.59 -10.42
C THR A 81 -1.04 -19.96 -10.28
N GLY A 82 -2.27 -19.98 -9.75
CA GLY A 82 -3.09 -21.18 -9.72
C GLY A 82 -2.60 -22.30 -8.81
N GLN A 83 -1.56 -22.09 -8.00
CA GLN A 83 -1.00 -23.10 -7.11
C GLN A 83 -1.97 -23.44 -5.97
N SER A 84 -2.27 -24.72 -5.75
CA SER A 84 -3.08 -25.17 -4.61
C SER A 84 -2.43 -24.75 -3.29
N SER A 85 -3.24 -24.34 -2.32
CA SER A 85 -2.78 -23.96 -0.98
C SER A 85 -3.69 -24.54 0.10
N SER A 86 -3.11 -24.79 1.27
CA SER A 86 -3.83 -25.11 2.50
C SER A 86 -3.49 -24.11 3.62
N ARG A 87 -2.86 -22.98 3.28
CA ARG A 87 -2.41 -21.97 4.23
C ARG A 87 -3.58 -21.45 5.06
N THR A 88 -3.31 -21.18 6.33
CA THR A 88 -4.29 -20.62 7.26
C THR A 88 -3.89 -19.22 7.73
N PHE A 89 -4.88 -18.45 8.15
CA PHE A 89 -4.71 -17.05 8.57
C PHE A 89 -5.57 -16.78 9.80
N GLY A 90 -4.98 -16.25 10.87
CA GLY A 90 -5.77 -15.80 12.03
C GLY A 90 -6.45 -14.48 11.73
N LEU A 91 -7.77 -14.47 11.58
CA LEU A 91 -8.58 -13.26 11.33
C LEU A 91 -8.78 -12.46 12.60
N LEU A 92 -8.51 -11.16 12.55
CA LEU A 92 -8.60 -10.27 13.69
C LEU A 92 -9.87 -9.42 13.68
N ASN A 93 -10.42 -9.19 14.86
CA ASN A 93 -11.40 -8.13 15.10
C ASN A 93 -10.71 -6.76 15.27
N SER A 94 -11.49 -5.70 15.46
CA SER A 94 -10.99 -4.32 15.62
C SER A 94 -9.99 -4.15 16.77
N ALA A 95 -10.13 -4.94 17.85
CA ALA A 95 -9.23 -4.94 19.00
C ALA A 95 -7.95 -5.78 18.81
N GLY A 96 -7.74 -6.37 17.63
CA GLY A 96 -6.58 -7.22 17.34
C GLY A 96 -6.69 -8.63 17.91
N THR A 97 -7.84 -9.01 18.46
CA THR A 97 -8.08 -10.38 18.95
C THR A 97 -8.39 -11.30 17.78
N THR A 98 -7.74 -12.47 17.74
CA THR A 98 -8.06 -13.50 16.75
C THR A 98 -9.44 -14.10 17.02
N VAL A 99 -10.36 -13.95 16.08
CA VAL A 99 -11.76 -14.42 16.21
C VAL A 99 -12.08 -15.61 15.30
N ALA A 100 -11.26 -15.87 14.29
CA ALA A 100 -11.42 -17.00 13.38
C ALA A 100 -10.10 -17.41 12.74
N THR A 101 -10.09 -18.59 12.14
CA THR A 101 -9.02 -19.05 11.24
C THR A 101 -9.59 -19.18 9.84
N LEU A 102 -9.13 -18.34 8.91
CA LEU A 102 -9.42 -18.47 7.49
C LEU A 102 -8.47 -19.48 6.85
N ARG A 103 -8.90 -20.12 5.77
CA ARG A 103 -8.10 -21.09 5.02
C ARG A 103 -8.11 -20.76 3.53
N ALA A 104 -6.91 -20.73 2.93
CA ALA A 104 -6.73 -20.68 1.49
C ALA A 104 -7.04 -22.03 0.84
N ASN A 105 -7.54 -22.00 -0.40
CA ASN A 105 -7.49 -23.16 -1.30
C ASN A 105 -6.53 -22.97 -2.47
N GLN A 106 -6.13 -21.74 -2.78
CA GLN A 106 -5.27 -21.44 -3.92
C GLN A 106 -4.47 -20.15 -3.70
N VAL A 107 -3.21 -20.13 -4.15
CA VAL A 107 -2.46 -18.91 -4.48
C VAL A 107 -2.91 -18.47 -5.86
N LEU A 108 -3.64 -17.36 -5.93
CA LEU A 108 -4.05 -16.81 -7.23
C LEU A 108 -2.86 -16.18 -7.94
N TYR A 109 -2.05 -15.42 -7.22
CA TYR A 109 -0.90 -14.70 -7.74
C TYR A 109 0.19 -14.58 -6.66
N SER A 110 1.45 -14.80 -7.01
CA SER A 110 2.58 -14.52 -6.12
C SER A 110 3.82 -14.14 -6.93
N THR A 111 4.51 -13.07 -6.54
CA THR A 111 5.80 -12.69 -7.11
C THR A 111 6.62 -11.81 -6.16
N MET A 112 7.94 -11.82 -6.36
CA MET A 112 8.88 -10.83 -5.82
C MET A 112 9.57 -10.05 -6.96
N THR A 113 9.01 -10.11 -8.18
CA THR A 113 9.51 -9.42 -9.37
C THR A 113 8.76 -8.12 -9.53
N ASP A 114 9.46 -6.98 -9.64
CA ASP A 114 8.89 -5.62 -9.75
C ASP A 114 8.02 -5.15 -8.57
N THR A 115 7.45 -6.07 -7.79
CA THR A 115 6.67 -5.88 -6.57
C THR A 115 6.90 -7.10 -5.66
N ASP A 116 6.32 -7.10 -4.47
CA ASP A 116 6.43 -8.17 -3.48
C ASP A 116 5.06 -8.50 -2.91
N VAL A 117 4.32 -9.40 -3.56
CA VAL A 117 2.94 -9.70 -3.18
C VAL A 117 2.58 -11.17 -3.38
N THR A 118 1.75 -11.69 -2.47
CA THR A 118 0.98 -12.92 -2.64
C THR A 118 -0.49 -12.62 -2.39
N ILE A 119 -1.36 -13.15 -3.27
CA ILE A 119 -2.81 -13.10 -3.15
C ILE A 119 -3.34 -14.53 -3.06
N TYR A 120 -3.95 -14.86 -1.94
CA TYR A 120 -4.64 -16.12 -1.71
C TYR A 120 -6.13 -15.98 -1.94
N ARG A 121 -6.75 -17.02 -2.50
CA ARG A 121 -8.19 -17.22 -2.44
C ARG A 121 -8.54 -18.10 -1.25
N THR A 122 -9.45 -17.63 -0.42
CA THR A 122 -9.98 -18.42 0.72
C THR A 122 -11.13 -19.33 0.30
N THR A 123 -11.46 -20.31 1.15
CA THR A 123 -12.64 -21.18 0.98
C THR A 123 -13.95 -20.51 1.41
N THR A 124 -13.90 -19.28 1.92
CA THR A 124 -15.03 -18.52 2.48
C THR A 124 -15.29 -17.26 1.67
N THR A 125 -16.54 -16.82 1.55
CA THR A 125 -16.89 -15.56 0.86
C THR A 125 -16.80 -14.35 1.79
N TYR A 126 -16.76 -13.14 1.25
CA TYR A 126 -16.84 -11.93 2.06
C TYR A 126 -18.15 -11.86 2.86
N ALA A 127 -19.27 -12.21 2.24
CA ALA A 127 -20.57 -12.26 2.91
C ALA A 127 -20.57 -13.23 4.10
N ALA A 128 -19.92 -14.39 3.98
CA ALA A 128 -19.81 -15.35 5.07
C ALA A 128 -18.96 -14.82 6.23
N ILE A 129 -17.81 -14.18 5.94
CA ILE A 129 -16.96 -13.54 6.95
C ILE A 129 -17.74 -12.43 7.69
N LYS A 130 -18.42 -11.57 6.94
CA LYS A 130 -19.19 -10.46 7.50
C LYS A 130 -20.36 -10.95 8.37
N SER A 131 -21.09 -11.97 7.91
CA SER A 131 -22.20 -12.55 8.66
C SER A 131 -21.74 -13.21 9.97
N ALA A 132 -20.64 -13.97 9.93
CA ALA A 132 -20.15 -14.70 11.09
C ALA A 132 -19.43 -13.82 12.12
N TYR A 133 -18.70 -12.79 11.67
CA TYR A 133 -17.77 -12.05 12.53
C TYR A 133 -17.97 -10.53 12.53
N GLY A 134 -18.90 -10.00 11.73
CA GLY A 134 -19.09 -8.54 11.59
C GLY A 134 -17.94 -7.82 10.88
N ILE A 135 -17.00 -8.55 10.28
CA ILE A 135 -15.79 -8.00 9.68
C ILE A 135 -15.99 -7.82 8.17
N SER A 136 -15.74 -6.61 7.68
CA SER A 136 -15.70 -6.31 6.25
C SER A 136 -14.27 -6.37 5.72
N PRO A 137 -14.04 -6.77 4.45
CA PRO A 137 -12.72 -6.73 3.83
C PRO A 137 -12.23 -5.28 3.63
N LEU A 138 -10.91 -5.11 3.57
CA LEU A 138 -10.28 -3.84 3.23
C LEU A 138 -10.26 -3.65 1.71
N THR A 139 -10.65 -2.47 1.22
CA THR A 139 -10.65 -2.19 -0.23
C THR A 139 -9.27 -1.72 -0.67
N LEU A 140 -8.69 -2.35 -1.70
CA LEU A 140 -7.50 -1.84 -2.36
C LEU A 140 -7.84 -0.59 -3.18
N SER A 141 -7.01 0.45 -3.04
CA SER A 141 -7.04 1.61 -3.94
C SER A 141 -6.74 1.17 -5.37
N ALA A 142 -7.47 1.74 -6.34
CA ALA A 142 -7.16 1.62 -7.76
C ALA A 142 -6.37 2.83 -8.30
N SER A 143 -5.85 3.66 -7.40
CA SER A 143 -5.06 4.85 -7.72
C SER A 143 -3.74 4.82 -6.99
N HIS A 144 -2.69 5.28 -7.69
CA HIS A 144 -1.35 5.51 -7.15
C HIS A 144 -1.46 6.46 -5.92
N PRO A 145 -0.84 6.13 -4.78
CA PRO A 145 -0.84 7.03 -3.62
C PRO A 145 0.05 8.26 -3.87
N THR A 146 -0.02 9.27 -3.01
CA THR A 146 0.78 10.49 -3.19
C THR A 146 1.81 10.65 -2.08
N ALA A 147 2.93 11.29 -2.39
CA ALA A 147 3.88 11.71 -1.36
C ALA A 147 3.19 12.67 -0.37
N GLY A 148 3.50 12.52 0.92
CA GLY A 148 2.84 13.24 2.01
C GLY A 148 1.57 12.58 2.54
N THR A 149 0.98 11.58 1.86
CA THR A 149 -0.22 10.87 2.34
C THR A 149 0.01 10.31 3.74
N ALA A 150 -0.89 10.64 4.66
CA ALA A 150 -0.90 10.10 6.02
C ALA A 150 -1.43 8.67 6.02
N ILE A 151 -0.63 7.74 6.54
CA ILE A 151 -0.87 6.31 6.47
C ILE A 151 -0.81 5.64 7.85
N LYS A 152 -1.43 4.46 7.92
CA LYS A 152 -1.22 3.49 8.99
C LYS A 152 -0.70 2.18 8.42
N VAL A 153 0.32 1.61 9.05
CA VAL A 153 0.77 0.23 8.76
C VAL A 153 0.24 -0.68 9.85
N VAL A 154 -0.60 -1.65 9.50
CA VAL A 154 -1.36 -2.44 10.49
C VAL A 154 -0.84 -3.87 10.59
N SER A 155 0.01 -4.14 11.58
CA SER A 155 0.63 -5.45 11.75
C SER A 155 -0.27 -6.42 12.51
N GLY A 156 -0.68 -7.47 11.80
CA GLY A 156 -1.43 -8.58 12.37
C GLY A 156 -0.58 -9.50 13.24
N TYR A 157 0.71 -9.68 12.94
CA TYR A 157 1.60 -10.52 13.76
C TYR A 157 1.86 -9.89 15.13
N TRP A 158 2.26 -8.62 15.14
CA TRP A 158 2.61 -7.91 16.38
C TRP A 158 1.43 -7.28 17.10
N LYS A 159 0.26 -7.17 16.45
CA LYS A 159 -0.89 -6.39 16.93
C LYS A 159 -0.51 -4.93 17.19
N THR A 160 0.23 -4.35 16.24
CA THR A 160 0.74 -2.98 16.33
C THR A 160 0.32 -2.18 15.10
N ILE A 161 -0.14 -0.95 15.32
CA ILE A 161 -0.43 0.02 14.26
C ILE A 161 0.65 1.10 14.29
N TYR A 162 1.39 1.24 13.19
CA TYR A 162 2.36 2.31 13.00
C TYR A 162 1.69 3.49 12.31
N SER A 163 2.05 4.71 12.70
CA SER A 163 1.42 5.95 12.22
C SER A 163 2.48 6.87 11.63
N CYS A 164 2.34 7.22 10.36
CA CYS A 164 3.41 7.88 9.63
C CYS A 164 2.92 8.38 8.25
N ASN A 165 3.84 8.84 7.40
CA ASN A 165 3.52 9.32 6.06
C ASN A 165 4.36 8.61 5.00
N ILE A 166 3.86 8.64 3.77
CA ILE A 166 4.64 8.37 2.56
C ILE A 166 5.59 9.56 2.35
N ASP A 167 6.90 9.31 2.36
CA ASP A 167 7.91 10.32 2.04
C ASP A 167 8.06 10.51 0.53
N GLY A 168 8.02 9.40 -0.22
CA GLY A 168 8.12 9.43 -1.67
C GLY A 168 8.15 8.03 -2.26
N PHE A 169 8.62 7.94 -3.50
CA PHE A 169 8.67 6.70 -4.27
C PHE A 169 10.08 6.45 -4.77
N VAL A 170 10.51 5.19 -4.69
CA VAL A 170 11.85 4.75 -5.08
C VAL A 170 11.77 4.14 -6.48
N TYR A 171 12.50 4.73 -7.43
CA TYR A 171 12.50 4.24 -8.81
C TYR A 171 12.81 2.74 -8.89
N ARG A 172 13.87 2.29 -8.22
CA ARG A 172 14.19 0.89 -7.99
C ARG A 172 14.63 0.66 -6.55
N LEU A 173 13.91 -0.18 -5.82
CA LEU A 173 14.34 -0.67 -4.51
C LEU A 173 15.02 -2.02 -4.71
N LYS A 174 16.31 -2.13 -4.38
CA LYS A 174 17.07 -3.37 -4.58
C LYS A 174 17.44 -3.99 -3.25
N GLU A 175 17.13 -5.28 -3.11
CA GLU A 175 17.45 -6.07 -1.93
C GLU A 175 17.96 -7.46 -2.36
N GLY A 176 19.22 -7.75 -2.09
CA GLY A 176 19.86 -8.98 -2.55
C GLY A 176 19.71 -9.16 -4.06
N SER A 177 19.02 -10.22 -4.45
CA SER A 177 18.77 -10.56 -5.86
C SER A 177 17.47 -9.96 -6.42
N TRP A 178 16.65 -9.32 -5.59
CA TRP A 178 15.36 -8.76 -5.99
C TRP A 178 15.47 -7.27 -6.29
N THR A 179 14.62 -6.82 -7.19
CA THR A 179 14.46 -5.41 -7.52
C THR A 179 12.98 -5.13 -7.70
N TRP A 180 12.47 -4.24 -6.88
CA TRP A 180 11.11 -3.74 -6.94
C TRP A 180 11.09 -2.36 -7.57
N LYS A 181 9.96 -1.99 -8.17
CA LYS A 181 9.78 -0.75 -8.92
C LYS A 181 8.78 0.13 -8.18
N ASP A 182 9.06 1.43 -8.19
CA ASP A 182 8.17 2.45 -7.63
C ASP A 182 7.80 2.17 -6.16
N SER A 183 8.72 1.61 -5.38
CA SER A 183 8.42 1.22 -4.00
C SER A 183 8.16 2.45 -3.13
N VAL A 184 7.14 2.36 -2.28
CA VAL A 184 6.80 3.40 -1.31
C VAL A 184 7.94 3.53 -0.31
N ARG A 185 8.50 4.74 -0.17
CA ARG A 185 9.38 5.09 0.95
C ARG A 185 8.59 5.75 2.05
N TYR A 186 8.78 5.29 3.26
CA TYR A 186 8.20 5.93 4.42
C TYR A 186 9.07 7.05 5.00
N THR A 187 8.40 7.95 5.72
CA THR A 187 9.06 8.74 6.78
C THR A 187 9.64 7.83 7.86
N SER A 188 10.68 8.28 8.57
CA SER A 188 11.33 7.52 9.65
C SER A 188 10.41 7.16 10.83
N ALA A 189 9.25 7.81 10.95
CA ALA A 189 8.22 7.46 11.92
C ALA A 189 7.59 6.08 11.66
N CYS A 190 7.61 5.56 10.42
CA CYS A 190 7.22 4.17 10.16
C CYS A 190 8.38 3.23 10.52
N ASN A 191 8.64 3.04 11.82
CA ASN A 191 9.68 2.14 12.32
C ASN A 191 9.21 0.68 12.42
N THR A 192 8.61 0.17 11.33
CA THR A 192 8.23 -1.24 11.18
C THR A 192 9.42 -2.19 11.33
N ILE A 193 9.16 -3.40 11.81
CA ILE A 193 10.18 -4.42 12.14
C ILE A 193 9.86 -5.76 11.47
N GLY A 194 10.79 -6.70 11.48
CA GLY A 194 10.53 -8.09 11.03
C GLY A 194 9.23 -8.65 11.64
N GLY A 195 8.40 -9.32 10.83
CA GLY A 195 7.05 -9.75 11.20
C GLY A 195 5.92 -8.78 10.83
N THR A 196 6.25 -7.52 10.57
CA THR A 196 5.30 -6.55 9.99
C THR A 196 5.14 -6.72 8.47
N SER A 197 6.02 -7.46 7.80
CA SER A 197 5.91 -7.74 6.37
C SER A 197 4.54 -8.31 6.01
N GLY A 198 3.94 -7.79 4.95
CA GLY A 198 2.60 -8.15 4.47
C GLY A 198 1.47 -7.35 5.11
N SER A 199 1.76 -6.50 6.11
CA SER A 199 0.75 -5.60 6.68
C SER A 199 0.16 -4.69 5.60
N PRO A 200 -1.16 -4.46 5.58
CA PRO A 200 -1.70 -3.42 4.72
C PRO A 200 -1.23 -2.05 5.18
N VAL A 201 -0.95 -1.19 4.20
CA VAL A 201 -0.71 0.24 4.39
C VAL A 201 -1.98 0.97 4.01
N ILE A 202 -2.62 1.61 4.97
CA ILE A 202 -3.94 2.24 4.82
C ILE A 202 -3.79 3.74 4.77
N ASP A 203 -4.31 4.36 3.71
CA ASP A 203 -4.46 5.81 3.62
C ASP A 203 -5.56 6.27 4.59
N THR A 204 -5.20 7.13 5.53
CA THR A 204 -6.10 7.59 6.59
C THR A 204 -7.16 8.58 6.10
N SER A 205 -7.04 9.13 4.90
CA SER A 205 -8.07 9.99 4.32
C SER A 205 -9.19 9.19 3.65
N THR A 206 -8.87 8.02 3.09
CA THR A 206 -9.82 7.20 2.31
C THR A 206 -10.20 5.89 2.98
N GLY A 207 -9.40 5.38 3.91
CA GLY A 207 -9.53 4.05 4.49
C GLY A 207 -9.17 2.90 3.54
N GLN A 208 -8.62 3.21 2.36
CA GLN A 208 -8.22 2.21 1.38
C GLN A 208 -6.78 1.75 1.60
N VAL A 209 -6.50 0.50 1.22
CA VAL A 209 -5.15 -0.04 1.20
C VAL A 209 -4.43 0.46 -0.05
N VAL A 210 -3.30 1.13 0.14
CA VAL A 210 -2.52 1.74 -0.95
C VAL A 210 -1.21 0.99 -1.24
N ALA A 211 -0.72 0.23 -0.27
CA ALA A 211 0.49 -0.55 -0.38
C ALA A 211 0.49 -1.75 0.58
N VAL A 212 1.48 -2.62 0.44
CA VAL A 212 1.79 -3.73 1.34
C VAL A 212 3.19 -3.52 1.94
N ASN A 213 3.27 -3.48 3.27
CA ASN A 213 4.53 -3.25 3.99
C ASN A 213 5.54 -4.34 3.64
N ASN A 214 6.76 -3.97 3.21
CA ASN A 214 7.72 -4.90 2.62
C ASN A 214 8.94 -5.12 3.52
N THR A 215 9.89 -4.19 3.49
CA THR A 215 11.26 -4.36 3.99
C THR A 215 11.79 -3.05 4.61
N GLY A 216 13.00 -3.09 5.16
CA GLY A 216 13.68 -1.96 5.78
C GLY A 216 15.18 -2.13 5.76
N ASN A 217 15.93 -1.01 5.74
CA ASN A 217 17.39 -1.07 5.83
C ASN A 217 17.86 -1.07 7.28
N GLU A 218 18.21 -2.23 7.81
CA GLU A 218 18.47 -2.42 9.24
C GLU A 218 19.87 -1.95 9.66
N ASP A 219 20.89 -2.32 8.89
CA ASP A 219 22.29 -2.21 9.30
C ASP A 219 23.04 -1.06 8.64
N GLY A 220 22.51 -0.52 7.53
CA GLY A 220 23.23 0.40 6.65
C GLY A 220 24.07 -0.31 5.59
N ALA A 221 23.84 -1.60 5.36
CA ALA A 221 24.46 -2.30 4.24
C ALA A 221 23.82 -1.90 2.90
N SER A 222 24.56 -2.09 1.81
CA SER A 222 24.14 -1.67 0.47
C SER A 222 23.55 -2.84 -0.30
N CYS A 223 22.23 -2.85 -0.46
CA CYS A 223 21.49 -3.77 -1.31
C CYS A 223 21.65 -5.26 -0.91
N THR A 224 21.92 -5.56 0.36
CA THR A 224 21.93 -6.94 0.86
C THR A 224 20.56 -7.30 1.42
N VAL A 225 20.32 -8.57 1.73
CA VAL A 225 19.08 -9.00 2.41
C VAL A 225 18.96 -8.26 3.76
N ASN A 226 17.75 -7.83 4.09
CA ASN A 226 17.35 -6.93 5.19
C ASN A 226 17.97 -5.53 5.13
N ASN A 227 18.53 -5.17 3.96
CA ASN A 227 19.28 -3.94 3.77
C ASN A 227 19.07 -3.40 2.34
N PRO A 228 17.82 -3.10 1.95
CA PRO A 228 17.51 -2.57 0.64
C PRO A 228 18.22 -1.23 0.40
N CYS A 229 18.55 -0.97 -0.86
CA CYS A 229 19.10 0.30 -1.31
C CYS A 229 18.20 0.91 -2.39
N GLU A 230 18.19 2.24 -2.48
CA GLU A 230 17.52 2.96 -3.55
C GLU A 230 18.46 3.08 -4.74
N VAL A 231 17.99 2.74 -5.93
CA VAL A 231 18.72 2.95 -7.18
C VAL A 231 17.90 3.90 -8.06
N ASP A 232 18.46 5.09 -8.34
CA ASP A 232 17.79 6.08 -9.18
C ASP A 232 17.87 5.75 -10.68
N ALA A 233 17.25 6.58 -11.52
CA ALA A 233 17.24 6.38 -12.98
C ALA A 233 18.63 6.48 -13.63
N ASN A 234 19.61 7.09 -12.97
CA ASN A 234 21.01 7.19 -13.42
C ASN A 234 21.88 6.05 -12.87
N GLY A 235 21.32 5.15 -12.04
CA GLY A 235 22.06 4.09 -11.37
C GLY A 235 22.76 4.51 -10.07
N THR A 236 22.49 5.72 -9.56
CA THR A 236 23.04 6.15 -8.27
C THR A 236 22.42 5.34 -7.15
N VAL A 237 23.26 4.72 -6.33
CA VAL A 237 22.84 3.95 -5.16
C VAL A 237 22.80 4.85 -3.93
N THR A 238 21.66 4.89 -3.24
CA THR A 238 21.50 5.56 -1.94
C THR A 238 21.12 4.52 -0.88
N VAL A 239 21.87 4.50 0.22
CA VAL A 239 21.57 3.69 1.40
C VAL A 239 20.96 4.57 2.48
N ARG A 240 19.81 4.17 3.02
CA ARG A 240 19.10 4.90 4.06
C ARG A 240 18.84 4.00 5.26
N LYS A 241 19.83 3.90 6.15
CA LYS A 241 19.71 3.13 7.38
C LYS A 241 18.48 3.58 8.19
N GLY A 242 17.69 2.62 8.65
CA GLY A 242 16.48 2.82 9.46
C GLY A 242 15.24 3.25 8.66
N ILE A 243 15.32 3.37 7.34
CA ILE A 243 14.16 3.66 6.50
C ILE A 243 13.54 2.36 6.00
N ASN A 244 12.20 2.35 6.03
CA ASN A 244 11.35 1.23 5.70
C ASN A 244 10.50 1.54 4.46
N TYR A 245 10.08 0.47 3.79
CA TYR A 245 9.47 0.53 2.46
C TYR A 245 8.26 -0.39 2.33
N ALA A 246 7.44 -0.10 1.33
CA ALA A 246 6.26 -0.88 0.96
C ALA A 246 6.19 -1.04 -0.55
N GLU A 247 5.46 -2.06 -1.01
CA GLU A 247 5.14 -2.20 -2.43
C GLU A 247 3.72 -1.75 -2.72
N GLU A 248 3.56 -1.02 -3.81
CA GLU A 248 2.28 -0.46 -4.22
C GLU A 248 1.27 -1.53 -4.66
N THR A 249 -0.02 -1.30 -4.37
CA THR A 249 -1.08 -2.27 -4.70
C THR A 249 -2.03 -1.82 -5.80
N TYR A 250 -1.92 -0.57 -6.29
CA TYR A 250 -2.93 0.02 -7.19
C TYR A 250 -2.99 -0.60 -8.60
N ASN A 251 -1.93 -1.29 -9.03
CA ASN A 251 -1.90 -2.02 -10.30
C ASN A 251 -2.64 -3.37 -10.23
N ILE A 252 -2.90 -3.89 -9.02
CA ILE A 252 -3.50 -5.21 -8.81
C ILE A 252 -4.97 -5.27 -9.26
N PRO A 253 -5.86 -4.32 -8.89
CA PRO A 253 -7.29 -4.41 -9.24
C PRO A 253 -7.58 -4.62 -10.72
N ALA A 254 -6.77 -4.03 -11.62
CA ALA A 254 -6.95 -4.15 -13.07
C ALA A 254 -6.73 -5.58 -13.61
N CYS A 255 -6.10 -6.45 -12.82
CA CYS A 255 -5.82 -7.83 -13.16
C CYS A 255 -6.88 -8.81 -12.68
N PHE A 256 -7.97 -8.35 -12.05
CA PHE A 256 -9.00 -9.22 -11.48
C PHE A 256 -10.41 -8.82 -11.93
N THR A 257 -11.28 -9.82 -12.08
CA THR A 257 -12.70 -9.61 -12.30
C THR A 257 -13.44 -9.28 -10.99
N SER A 258 -14.69 -8.84 -11.09
CA SER A 258 -15.58 -8.65 -9.93
C SER A 258 -15.85 -9.94 -9.13
N ALA A 259 -15.65 -11.11 -9.75
CA ALA A 259 -15.74 -12.41 -9.10
C ALA A 259 -14.40 -12.87 -8.49
N ASN A 260 -13.40 -11.98 -8.37
CA ASN A 260 -12.05 -12.26 -7.88
C ASN A 260 -11.30 -13.34 -8.69
N VAL A 261 -11.52 -13.38 -10.00
CA VAL A 261 -10.78 -14.26 -10.91
C VAL A 261 -9.61 -13.49 -11.51
N LEU A 262 -8.40 -14.02 -11.39
CA LEU A 262 -7.20 -13.44 -11.99
C LEU A 262 -7.28 -13.52 -13.52
N ASN A 263 -6.98 -12.40 -14.18
CA ASN A 263 -6.83 -12.28 -15.62
C ASN A 263 -5.60 -11.40 -15.95
N LEU A 264 -4.43 -12.03 -16.05
CA LEU A 264 -3.18 -11.35 -16.43
C LEU A 264 -3.16 -10.87 -17.90
N SER A 265 -4.12 -11.31 -18.70
CA SER A 265 -4.29 -10.88 -20.10
C SER A 265 -5.22 -9.68 -20.25
N ALA A 266 -5.81 -9.18 -19.17
CA ALA A 266 -6.61 -7.96 -19.21
C ALA A 266 -5.76 -6.78 -19.70
N ALA A 267 -6.33 -5.95 -20.58
CA ALA A 267 -5.59 -4.87 -21.26
C ALA A 267 -4.97 -3.86 -20.27
N ALA A 268 -5.62 -3.63 -19.14
CA ALA A 268 -5.13 -2.73 -18.09
C ALA A 268 -4.23 -3.42 -17.05
N CYS A 269 -4.01 -4.73 -17.14
CA CYS A 269 -3.19 -5.45 -16.19
C CYS A 269 -1.69 -5.29 -16.50
N THR A 270 -0.97 -4.63 -15.59
CA THR A 270 0.47 -4.33 -15.70
C THR A 270 1.34 -5.21 -14.80
N LEU A 271 0.76 -6.15 -14.06
CA LEU A 271 1.51 -7.06 -13.20
C LEU A 271 2.45 -7.97 -14.01
N PRO A 272 3.60 -8.37 -13.43
CA PRO A 272 4.48 -9.39 -13.99
C PRO A 272 3.72 -10.66 -14.39
N LYS A 273 4.14 -11.27 -15.50
CA LYS A 273 3.52 -12.47 -16.08
C LYS A 273 4.52 -13.65 -16.06
N PRO A 274 4.03 -14.90 -15.99
CA PRO A 274 4.87 -16.09 -16.07
C PRO A 274 5.67 -16.21 -17.38
#